data_AF-A0A3D2M2N9-F1
#
_entry.id   AF-A0A3D2M2N9-F1
#
_cell.length_a   1.000
_cell.length_b   1.000
_cell.length_c   1.000
_cell.angle_alpha   90.00
_cell.angle_beta   90.00
_cell.angle_gamma   90.00
#
_symmetry.space_group_name_H-M   'P 1'
#
loop_
_entity.id
_entity.type
_entity.pdbx_description
1 polymer ?
#
loop_
_entity_poly.entity_id
_entity_poly.type
_entity_poly.pdbx_seq_one_letter_code
_entity_poly.pdbx_strand_id
1 'polypeptide(L)' 'MIDLYEFMLKRRLTTSRRHCSTHWCQMAPNYLVIGGPSDTAMINVFRRLISEGRWLTAVRVAHMTLFRQVAR' A
#
# COMPACT_ATOMS: atom_id res chain seq x y z
N MET A 1 9.69 10.30 -4.68
CA MET A 1 8.47 9.46 -4.84
C MET A 1 8.56 8.34 -3.81
N ILE A 2 7.74 8.35 -2.76
CA ILE A 2 7.74 7.23 -1.80
C ILE A 2 6.86 6.13 -2.35
N ASP A 3 7.44 4.97 -2.61
CA ASP A 3 6.75 3.78 -3.08
C ASP A 3 6.00 3.12 -1.91
N LEU A 4 4.75 2.68 -2.13
CA LEU A 4 3.93 2.00 -1.11
C LEU A 4 4.69 0.82 -0.49
N TYR A 5 5.43 0.10 -1.33
CA TYR A 5 6.28 -1.01 -0.92
C TYR A 5 7.38 -0.58 0.06
N GLU A 6 8.12 0.50 -0.23
CA GLU A 6 9.17 1.00 0.66
C GLU A 6 8.60 1.47 2.00
N PHE A 7 7.44 2.13 1.98
CA PHE A 7 6.77 2.56 3.20
C PHE A 7 6.41 1.37 4.08
N MET A 8 5.81 0.35 3.48
CA MET A 8 5.44 -0.88 4.19
C MET A 8 6.66 -1.67 4.68
N LEU A 9 7.74 -1.70 3.89
CA LEU A 9 9.01 -2.33 4.26
C LEU A 9 9.64 -1.62 5.47
N LYS A 10 9.69 -0.28 5.47
CA LYS A 10 10.18 0.52 6.61
C LYS A 10 9.37 0.30 7.89
N ARG A 11 8.07 0.04 7.76
CA ARG A 11 7.18 -0.29 8.89
C ARG A 11 7.24 -1.76 9.30
N ARG A 12 8.12 -2.58 8.68
CA ARG A 12 8.24 -4.02 8.88
C ARG A 12 6.90 -4.77 8.69
N LEU A 13 6.05 -4.28 7.79
CA LEU A 13 4.73 -4.85 7.48
C LEU A 13 4.77 -5.89 6.36
N THR A 14 5.84 -5.88 5.57
CA THR A 14 6.05 -6.84 4.48
C THR A 14 7.53 -7.09 4.36
N THR A 15 7.86 -8.31 3.96
CA THR A 15 9.23 -8.77 3.66
C THR A 15 9.49 -8.85 2.16
N SER A 16 8.46 -8.75 1.31
CA SER A 16 8.58 -8.99 -0.13
C SER A 16 7.47 -8.32 -0.92
N ARG A 17 7.78 -7.84 -2.14
CA ARG A 17 6.79 -7.23 -3.06
C ARG A 17 5.61 -8.15 -3.35
N ARG A 18 5.85 -9.48 -3.40
CA ARG A 18 4.80 -10.50 -3.53
C ARG A 18 3.87 -10.52 -2.34
N HIS A 19 4.41 -10.56 -1.11
CA HIS A 19 3.62 -10.51 0.12
C HIS A 19 2.84 -9.19 0.22
N CYS A 20 3.45 -8.06 -0.17
CA CYS A 20 2.76 -6.79 -0.27
C CYS A 20 1.58 -6.83 -1.27
N SER A 21 1.77 -7.43 -2.44
CA SER A 21 0.73 -7.50 -3.47
C SER A 21 -0.43 -8.39 -3.05
N THR A 22 -0.16 -9.59 -2.52
CA THR A 22 -1.21 -10.56 -2.17
C THR A 22 -1.88 -10.24 -0.85
N HIS A 23 -1.10 -9.95 0.19
CA HIS A 23 -1.63 -9.79 1.55
C HIS A 23 -2.27 -8.41 1.75
N TRP A 24 -1.59 -7.35 1.28
CA TRP A 24 -2.02 -5.97 1.54
C TRP A 24 -2.86 -5.42 0.39
N CYS A 25 -2.40 -5.53 -0.86
CA CYS A 25 -3.15 -5.00 -2.00
C CYS A 25 -4.31 -5.90 -2.44
N GLN A 26 -4.38 -7.15 -1.94
CA GLN A 26 -5.33 -8.19 -2.37
C GLN A 26 -5.35 -8.37 -3.90
N MET A 27 -4.18 -8.31 -4.51
CA MET A 27 -3.98 -8.42 -5.95
C MET A 27 -3.04 -9.58 -6.28
N ALA A 28 -2.87 -9.84 -7.58
CA ALA A 28 -1.96 -10.87 -8.04
C ALA A 28 -0.53 -10.66 -7.49
N PRO A 29 0.24 -11.72 -7.20
CA PRO A 29 1.57 -11.61 -6.61
C PRO A 29 2.57 -10.81 -7.46
N ASN A 30 2.34 -10.74 -8.77
CA ASN A 30 3.18 -10.00 -9.71
C ASN A 30 2.70 -8.55 -9.91
N TYR A 31 1.63 -8.11 -9.25
CA TYR A 31 1.00 -6.82 -9.50
C TYR A 31 1.95 -5.63 -9.26
N LEU A 32 2.60 -5.57 -8.09
CA LEU A 32 3.61 -4.53 -7.78
C LEU A 32 4.91 -4.68 -8.59
N VAL A 33 5.09 -5.79 -9.31
CA VAL A 33 6.26 -6.02 -10.17
C VAL A 33 5.97 -5.55 -11.60
N ILE A 34 4.74 -5.72 -12.06
CA ILE A 34 4.29 -5.39 -13.42
C ILE A 34 3.88 -3.91 -13.52
N GLY A 35 3.42 -3.30 -12.43
CA GLY A 35 2.97 -1.90 -12.44
C GLY A 35 3.14 -1.19 -11.10
N GLY A 36 3.00 0.14 -11.15
CA GLY A 36 2.98 0.97 -9.95
C GLY A 36 1.69 0.79 -9.13
N PRO A 37 1.68 1.20 -7.85
CA PRO A 37 0.50 1.07 -7.00
C PRO A 37 -0.67 1.86 -7.61
N SER A 38 -1.76 1.17 -7.95
CA SER A 38 -3.02 1.78 -8.41
C SER A 38 -3.90 2.20 -7.22
N ASP A 39 -4.84 3.10 -7.44
CA ASP A 39 -5.75 3.63 -6.42
C ASP A 39 -6.53 2.51 -5.71
N THR A 40 -7.01 1.51 -6.47
CA THR A 40 -7.71 0.34 -5.91
C THR A 40 -6.82 -0.47 -4.96
N ALA A 41 -5.54 -0.64 -5.30
CA ALA A 41 -4.58 -1.35 -4.46
C ALA A 41 -4.41 -0.63 -3.12
N MET A 42 -4.28 0.70 -3.16
CA MET A 42 -4.09 1.51 -1.96
C MET A 42 -5.34 1.54 -1.06
N ILE A 43 -6.54 1.55 -1.66
CA ILE A 43 -7.81 1.45 -0.90
C ILE A 43 -7.90 0.10 -0.18
N ASN A 44 -7.50 -0.99 -0.83
CA ASN A 44 -7.46 -2.32 -0.20
C ASN A 44 -6.48 -2.34 0.99
N VAL A 45 -5.28 -1.78 0.81
CA VAL A 45 -4.31 -1.62 1.90
C VAL A 45 -4.89 -0.82 3.06
N PHE A 46 -5.57 0.29 2.77
CA PHE A 46 -6.19 1.14 3.78
C PHE A 46 -7.25 0.40 4.60
N ARG A 47 -8.17 -0.32 3.93
CA ARG A 47 -9.18 -1.16 4.59
C ARG A 47 -8.55 -2.20 5.50
N ARG A 48 -7.48 -2.86 5.04
CA ARG A 48 -6.76 -3.86 5.83
C ARG A 48 -6.11 -3.26 7.07
N LEU A 49 -5.44 -2.12 6.92
CA LEU A 49 -4.81 -1.42 8.05
C LEU A 49 -5.82 -0.98 9.11
N ILE A 50 -7.02 -0.56 8.70
CA ILE A 50 -8.11 -0.26 9.63
C ILE A 50 -8.57 -1.53 10.33
N SER A 51 -8.75 -2.64 9.60
CA SER A 51 -9.16 -3.92 10.18
C SER A 51 -8.15 -4.46 11.20
N GLU A 52 -6.85 -4.16 11.04
CA GLU A 52 -5.81 -4.52 12.01
C GLU A 52 -5.66 -3.50 13.16
N GLY A 53 -6.47 -2.43 13.19
CA GLY A 53 -6.38 -1.38 14.21
C GLY A 53 -5.15 -0.46 14.05
N ARG A 54 -4.48 -0.48 12.90
CA ARG A 54 -3.27 0.30 12.60
C ARG A 54 -3.60 1.69 12.01
N TRP A 55 -4.41 2.47 12.72
CA TRP A 55 -4.93 3.77 12.28
C TRP A 55 -3.86 4.77 11.82
N LEU A 56 -2.76 4.93 12.58
CA LEU A 56 -1.64 5.80 12.21
C LEU A 56 -0.99 5.44 10.87
N THR A 57 -0.96 4.14 10.55
CA THR A 57 -0.41 3.66 9.27
C THR A 57 -1.44 3.87 8.17
N ALA A 58 -2.72 3.61 8.46
CA ALA A 58 -3.83 3.81 7.51
C ALA A 58 -3.90 5.27 7.05
N VAL A 59 -3.91 6.23 7.97
CA VAL A 59 -3.94 7.68 7.66
C VAL A 59 -2.75 8.07 6.79
N ARG A 60 -1.56 7.50 7.04
CA ARG A 60 -0.36 7.81 6.26
C ARG A 60 -0.41 7.24 4.84
N VAL A 61 -0.99 6.05 4.67
CA VAL A 61 -1.28 5.48 3.34
C VAL A 61 -2.35 6.30 2.62
N ALA A 62 -3.40 6.74 3.31
CA ALA A 62 -4.44 7.61 2.75
C ALA A 62 -3.89 8.98 2.32
N HIS A 63 -2.96 9.54 3.10
CA HIS A 63 -2.26 10.77 2.74
C HIS A 63 -1.38 10.56 1.49
N MET A 64 -0.69 9.42 1.38
CA MET A 64 0.05 9.07 0.16
C MET A 64 -0.86 8.92 -1.06
N THR A 65 -2.05 8.33 -0.93
CA THR A 65 -3.01 8.25 -2.05
C THR A 65 -3.47 9.62 -2.50
N LEU A 66 -3.86 10.47 -1.56
CA LEU A 66 -4.42 11.79 -1.85
C LEU A 66 -3.36 12.72 -2.47
N PHE A 67 -2.16 12.79 -1.89
CA PHE A 67 -1.09 13.62 -2.45
C PHE A 67 -0.54 13.10 -3.77
N ARG A 68 -0.61 11.78 -4.03
CA ARG A 68 -0.26 11.22 -5.33
C ARG A 68 -1.27 11.58 -6.42
N GLN A 69 -2.56 11.70 -6.08
CA GLN A 69 -3.59 12.17 -7.00
C GLN A 69 -3.48 13.68 -7.28
N VAL A 70 -3.12 14.48 -6.26
CA VAL A 70 -2.94 15.94 -6.40
C VAL A 70 -1.75 16.32 -7.29
N ALA A 71 -0.76 15.43 -7.44
CA ALA A 71 0.43 15.67 -8.26
C ALA A 71 0.25 15.30 -9.75
N ARG A 72 -0.97 14.99 -10.21
CA ARG A 72 -1.25 14.50 -11.56
C ARG A 72 -2.04 15.50 -12.39
#